data_AF-A0A1Q1NKN2-F1
#
_entry.id   AF-A0A1Q1NKN2-F1
#
_cell.length_a   1.000
_cell.length_b   1.000
_cell.length_c   1.000
_cell.angle_alpha   90.00
_cell.angle_beta   90.00
_cell.angle_gamma   90.00
#
_symmetry.space_group_name_H-M   'P 1'
#
loop_
_entity.id
_entity.type
_entity.pdbx_description
1 polymer ?
#
loop_
_entity_poly.entity_id
_entity_poly.type
_entity_poly.pdbx_seq_one_letter_code
_entity_poly.pdbx_strand_id
1 'polypeptide(L)'
;MKNKIIKGFIITSIVTGATIPINTLATPIVQAETQNSYVFLTENDLTNSVKQAMPSFLDKNRPYGMYVDDYINNRKIVLPSDMLDSWYTYPQMVNEIKNIFRASYTNYVGLRNIQIGNSESAISSLRQVGTPVLLHSGTSELVNLDSTNTRNLVSAPFSKAFTSSSTVTVTNGVNLGYKIGTKVGFKIGDVGFDVNTEFSHNINWATANATSNSTTDTYTAPAQTIAVPPRSKAIVTYTLQKQAYVGDIELKGDLTGSMILFDPYIVSDSGTPDEKKILYTNTLYNIIDKSGVQLPAGLSLDRSNQKIKFKGAAKLQADVGQKYLVEVKIVSLDNPNNITKEFTREVTPAKSH
;
A
#
# COMPACT_ATOMS: atom_id res chain seq x y z
N MET A 1 8.38 3.73 39.67
CA MET A 1 9.84 3.95 39.56
C MET A 1 10.58 2.71 40.03
N LYS A 2 11.23 1.96 39.12
CA LYS A 2 12.33 1.03 39.41
C LYS A 2 12.89 0.55 38.07
N ASN A 3 14.06 1.09 37.74
CA ASN A 3 14.87 0.81 36.56
C ASN A 3 15.23 -0.68 36.51
N LYS A 4 15.06 -1.32 35.35
CA LYS A 4 15.75 -2.57 35.03
C LYS A 4 16.87 -2.30 34.04
N ILE A 5 18.06 -2.62 34.53
CA ILE A 5 19.39 -2.51 33.95
C ILE A 5 19.48 -3.37 32.69
N ILE A 6 19.83 -2.77 31.55
CA ILE A 6 20.27 -3.49 30.35
C ILE A 6 21.69 -3.99 30.63
N LYS A 7 21.84 -5.31 30.80
CA LYS A 7 23.16 -5.96 30.86
C LYS A 7 23.69 -6.08 29.44
N GLY A 8 24.83 -5.44 29.19
CA GLY A 8 25.59 -5.56 27.95
C GLY A 8 26.03 -7.00 27.70
N PHE A 9 25.88 -7.44 26.46
CA PHE A 9 26.46 -8.67 25.96
C PHE A 9 27.84 -8.33 25.38
N ILE A 10 28.89 -8.79 26.04
CA ILE A 10 30.25 -8.78 25.50
C ILE A 10 30.38 -10.05 24.65
N ILE A 11 30.58 -9.90 23.34
CA ILE A 11 30.94 -11.01 22.45
C ILE A 11 32.45 -10.97 22.30
N THR A 12 33.16 -11.85 23.01
CA THR A 12 34.56 -12.17 22.73
C THR A 12 34.61 -13.14 21.55
N SER A 13 35.26 -12.73 20.46
CA SER A 13 35.52 -13.56 19.29
C SER A 13 36.63 -14.57 19.56
N ILE A 14 36.37 -15.84 19.26
CA ILE A 14 37.41 -16.83 18.94
C ILE A 14 37.07 -17.39 17.56
N VAL A 15 38.02 -17.23 16.64
CA VAL A 15 38.00 -17.72 15.27
C VAL A 15 38.36 -19.20 15.28
N THR A 16 37.50 -20.06 14.72
CA THR A 16 37.92 -21.17 13.85
C THR A 16 36.71 -21.78 13.13
N GLY A 17 36.72 -21.66 11.79
CA GLY A 17 36.20 -22.63 10.83
C GLY A 17 34.83 -23.27 11.08
N ALA A 18 33.74 -22.51 10.89
CA ALA A 18 32.44 -23.09 10.52
C ALA A 18 31.68 -22.07 9.67
N THR A 19 31.17 -22.50 8.51
CA THR A 19 30.19 -21.77 7.70
C THR A 19 28.90 -21.64 8.50
N ILE A 20 28.75 -20.53 9.22
CA ILE A 20 27.48 -20.18 9.84
C ILE A 20 26.59 -19.62 8.72
N PRO A 21 25.41 -20.21 8.44
CA PRO A 21 24.44 -19.55 7.59
C PRO A 21 24.07 -18.23 8.26
N ILE A 22 24.45 -17.12 7.62
CA ILE A 22 23.99 -15.79 8.02
C ILE A 22 22.49 -15.75 7.67
N ASN A 23 21.66 -16.24 8.59
CA ASN A 23 20.28 -15.78 8.68
C ASN A 23 20.37 -14.31 9.07
N THR A 24 20.54 -13.44 8.07
CA THR A 24 20.33 -12.01 8.21
C THR A 24 18.91 -11.83 8.66
N LEU A 25 18.74 -11.67 9.98
CA LEU A 25 17.60 -11.00 10.57
C LEU A 25 17.46 -9.68 9.82
N ALA A 26 16.50 -9.63 8.89
CA ALA A 26 16.04 -8.38 8.32
C ALA A 26 15.56 -7.56 9.52
N THR A 27 16.42 -6.66 10.01
CA THR A 27 16.01 -5.69 11.01
C THR A 27 14.86 -4.92 10.37
N PRO A 28 13.65 -4.94 10.95
CA PRO A 28 12.57 -4.14 10.43
C PRO A 28 13.05 -2.70 10.37
N ILE A 29 12.87 -2.08 9.20
CA ILE A 29 13.03 -0.64 9.05
C ILE A 29 12.20 -0.02 10.17
N VAL A 30 12.86 0.71 11.06
CA VAL A 30 12.23 1.40 12.18
C VAL A 30 11.08 2.21 11.61
N GLN A 31 9.85 1.74 11.86
CA GLN A 31 8.66 2.53 11.63
C GLN A 31 8.78 3.74 12.54
N ALA A 32 9.17 4.87 11.98
CA ALA A 32 8.69 6.13 12.51
C ALA A 32 7.17 6.07 12.33
N GLU A 33 6.45 5.69 13.39
CA GLU A 33 5.01 5.84 13.53
C GLU A 33 4.69 7.34 13.42
N THR A 34 4.67 7.85 12.20
CA THR A 34 3.74 8.92 11.87
C THR A 34 2.37 8.30 12.06
N GLN A 35 1.53 8.91 12.92
CA GLN A 35 0.11 8.59 13.03
C GLN A 35 -0.56 8.82 11.68
N ASN A 36 -0.34 7.92 10.73
CA ASN A 36 -1.10 7.86 9.51
C ASN A 36 -2.41 7.20 9.90
N SER A 37 -3.46 8.02 10.01
CA SER A 37 -4.82 7.51 10.17
C SER A 37 -5.14 6.64 8.97
N TYR A 38 -5.18 5.33 9.16
CA TYR A 38 -5.63 4.40 8.13
C TYR A 38 -7.14 4.54 7.96
N VAL A 39 -7.61 4.69 6.72
CA VAL A 39 -9.03 4.85 6.43
C VAL A 39 -9.49 3.69 5.55
N PHE A 40 -10.36 2.83 6.07
CA PHE A 40 -10.94 1.72 5.32
C PHE A 40 -12.43 1.97 5.11
N LEU A 41 -12.86 1.97 3.85
CA LEU A 41 -14.28 1.91 3.53
C LEU A 41 -14.84 0.57 4.01
N THR A 42 -15.86 0.61 4.85
CA THR A 42 -16.54 -0.58 5.39
C THR A 42 -17.96 -0.72 4.86
N GLU A 43 -18.55 -1.89 5.07
CA GLU A 43 -19.97 -2.13 4.77
C GLU A 43 -20.89 -1.22 5.61
N ASN A 44 -20.49 -0.87 6.84
CA ASN A 44 -21.23 0.07 7.68
C ASN A 44 -21.24 1.48 7.10
N ASP A 45 -20.11 1.96 6.56
CA ASP A 45 -20.05 3.28 5.91
C ASP A 45 -21.02 3.36 4.73
N LEU A 46 -21.02 2.31 3.89
CA LEU A 46 -21.96 2.20 2.77
C LEU A 46 -23.41 2.14 3.25
N THR A 47 -23.69 1.32 4.26
CA THR A 47 -25.03 1.16 4.84
C THR A 47 -25.55 2.49 5.36
N ASN A 48 -24.70 3.26 6.06
CA ASN A 48 -25.06 4.57 6.58
C ASN A 48 -25.35 5.58 5.46
N SER A 49 -24.53 5.64 4.41
CA SER A 49 -24.79 6.50 3.26
C SER A 49 -26.09 6.14 2.55
N VAL A 50 -26.42 4.86 2.43
CA VAL A 50 -27.67 4.42 1.81
C VAL A 50 -28.88 4.74 2.69
N LYS A 51 -28.79 4.54 4.01
CA LYS A 51 -29.84 4.95 4.95
C LYS A 51 -30.13 6.45 4.85
N GLN A 52 -29.11 7.28 4.66
CA GLN A 52 -29.25 8.72 4.44
C GLN A 52 -29.83 9.05 3.05
N ALA A 53 -29.46 8.30 2.01
CA ALA A 53 -29.95 8.47 0.64
C ALA A 53 -31.42 8.14 0.48
N MET A 54 -31.89 7.12 1.21
CA MET A 54 -33.17 6.47 0.94
C MET A 54 -34.37 7.42 0.97
N PRO A 55 -34.58 8.28 1.99
CA PRO A 55 -35.77 9.13 2.04
C PRO A 55 -35.89 10.03 0.80
N SER A 56 -34.80 10.71 0.42
CA SER A 56 -34.79 11.55 -0.78
C SER A 56 -34.97 10.74 -2.06
N PHE A 57 -34.40 9.53 -2.14
CA PHE A 57 -34.55 8.69 -3.31
C PHE A 57 -36.01 8.30 -3.54
N LEU A 58 -36.70 7.85 -2.50
CA LEU A 58 -38.08 7.39 -2.57
C LEU A 58 -39.07 8.52 -2.89
N ASP A 59 -38.85 9.70 -2.30
CA ASP A 59 -39.66 10.88 -2.58
C ASP A 59 -39.63 11.27 -4.06
N LYS A 60 -38.46 11.15 -4.70
CA LYS A 60 -38.25 11.52 -6.10
C LYS A 60 -38.68 10.44 -7.09
N ASN A 61 -38.59 9.16 -6.71
CA ASN A 61 -38.68 8.06 -7.67
C ASN A 61 -39.94 7.19 -7.56
N ARG A 62 -40.78 7.35 -6.51
CA ARG A 62 -42.02 6.57 -6.30
C ARG A 62 -41.85 5.11 -6.74
N PRO A 63 -40.94 4.33 -6.12
CA PRO A 63 -40.55 3.04 -6.66
C PRO A 63 -41.74 2.11 -6.90
N TYR A 64 -41.67 1.39 -8.02
CA TYR A 64 -42.59 0.31 -8.38
C TYR A 64 -42.81 -0.64 -7.19
N GLY A 65 -44.07 -0.87 -6.80
CA GLY A 65 -44.46 -1.70 -5.67
C GLY A 65 -44.87 -0.93 -4.40
N MET A 66 -44.60 0.38 -4.34
CA MET A 66 -45.17 1.29 -3.34
C MET A 66 -46.39 2.06 -3.89
N TYR A 67 -47.19 1.43 -4.75
CA TYR A 67 -48.52 1.97 -5.04
C TYR A 67 -49.38 1.68 -3.82
N VAL A 68 -49.87 2.75 -3.19
CA VAL A 68 -50.79 2.66 -2.04
C VAL A 68 -51.98 1.78 -2.40
N ASP A 69 -52.41 1.80 -3.66
CA ASP A 69 -53.50 0.95 -4.15
C ASP A 69 -53.15 -0.54 -4.25
N ASP A 70 -51.90 -0.93 -4.60
CA ASP A 70 -51.47 -2.34 -4.60
C ASP A 70 -51.34 -2.89 -3.17
N TYR A 71 -50.94 -2.03 -2.25
CA TYR A 71 -50.71 -2.37 -0.85
C TYR A 71 -52.01 -2.35 -0.02
N ILE A 72 -53.05 -1.65 -0.47
CA ILE A 72 -54.38 -1.73 0.13
C ILE A 72 -55.20 -2.88 -0.48
N ASN A 73 -55.07 -3.13 -1.79
CA ASN A 73 -55.94 -4.09 -2.48
C ASN A 73 -55.38 -5.53 -2.58
N ASN A 74 -54.06 -5.73 -2.65
CA ASN A 74 -53.46 -7.06 -2.95
C ASN A 74 -52.59 -7.66 -1.83
N ARG A 75 -52.14 -6.88 -0.84
CA ARG A 75 -51.51 -7.39 0.38
C ARG A 75 -52.24 -6.77 1.56
N LYS A 76 -52.66 -7.55 2.55
CA LYS A 76 -53.29 -7.00 3.75
C LYS A 76 -52.26 -6.16 4.52
N ILE A 77 -52.04 -4.89 4.18
CA ILE A 77 -51.52 -3.95 5.18
C ILE A 77 -52.62 -3.87 6.23
N VAL A 78 -52.32 -4.41 7.40
CA VAL A 78 -53.09 -4.08 8.60
C VAL A 78 -52.71 -2.66 8.94
N LEU A 79 -53.49 -1.69 8.43
CA LEU A 79 -53.40 -0.32 8.88
C LEU A 79 -53.70 -0.34 10.38
N PRO A 80 -52.93 0.38 11.20
CA PRO A 80 -53.24 0.46 12.62
C PRO A 80 -54.67 1.03 12.76
N SER A 81 -55.43 0.50 13.72
CA SER A 81 -56.88 0.69 13.81
C SER A 81 -57.29 2.17 13.88
N ASP A 82 -56.42 3.01 14.44
CA ASP A 82 -56.55 4.47 14.49
C ASP A 82 -56.53 5.15 13.11
N MET A 83 -55.86 4.59 12.10
CA MET A 83 -55.91 5.09 10.71
C MET A 83 -57.19 4.69 9.98
N LEU A 84 -57.83 3.59 10.37
CA LEU A 84 -59.10 3.11 9.79
C LEU A 84 -60.30 3.82 10.43
N ASP A 85 -60.20 4.21 11.70
CA ASP A 85 -61.27 4.88 12.45
C ASP A 85 -61.30 6.41 12.28
N SER A 86 -60.39 6.99 11.50
CA SER A 86 -60.23 8.45 11.39
C SER A 86 -60.57 9.01 10.00
N TRP A 87 -61.06 10.25 10.00
CA TRP A 87 -61.51 11.05 8.86
C TRP A 87 -60.39 11.48 7.89
N TYR A 88 -59.38 10.62 7.67
CA TYR A 88 -58.29 10.96 6.76
C TYR A 88 -58.76 10.94 5.31
N THR A 89 -58.49 12.04 4.61
CA THR A 89 -58.55 12.07 3.15
C THR A 89 -57.46 11.15 2.58
N TYR A 90 -57.68 10.55 1.41
CA TYR A 90 -56.69 9.68 0.75
C TYR A 90 -55.27 10.30 0.72
N PRO A 91 -55.06 11.59 0.41
CA PRO A 91 -53.74 12.22 0.49
C PRO A 91 -53.09 12.21 1.88
N GLN A 92 -53.87 12.36 2.95
CA GLN A 92 -53.35 12.32 4.32
C GLN A 92 -52.94 10.89 4.70
N MET A 93 -53.76 9.90 4.33
CA MET A 93 -53.47 8.48 4.57
C MET A 93 -52.18 8.05 3.85
N VAL A 94 -51.99 8.49 2.60
CA VAL A 94 -50.74 8.29 1.83
C VAL A 94 -49.53 8.92 2.54
N ASN A 95 -49.69 10.11 3.12
CA ASN A 95 -48.59 10.77 3.84
C ASN A 95 -48.23 10.08 5.16
N GLU A 96 -49.20 9.60 5.93
CA GLU A 96 -48.93 8.85 7.16
C GLU A 96 -48.26 7.51 6.88
N ILE A 97 -48.71 6.79 5.85
CA ILE A 97 -48.05 5.57 5.38
C ILE A 97 -46.59 5.87 5.01
N LYS A 98 -46.33 6.95 4.26
CA LYS A 98 -44.95 7.38 3.95
C LYS A 98 -44.13 7.68 5.21
N ASN A 99 -44.71 8.28 6.24
CA ASN A 99 -44.01 8.60 7.49
C ASN A 99 -43.64 7.32 8.27
N ILE A 100 -44.55 6.35 8.36
CA ILE A 100 -44.30 5.04 8.98
C ILE A 100 -43.17 4.30 8.25
N PHE A 101 -43.23 4.27 6.91
CA PHE A 101 -42.18 3.64 6.12
C PHE A 101 -40.85 4.42 6.20
N ARG A 102 -40.87 5.76 6.26
CA ARG A 102 -39.67 6.60 6.46
C ARG A 102 -38.91 6.26 7.73
N ALA A 103 -39.62 6.10 8.84
CA ALA A 103 -39.01 5.68 10.12
C ALA A 103 -38.48 4.23 10.05
N SER A 104 -39.06 3.39 9.21
CA SER A 104 -38.67 2.00 9.03
C SER A 104 -37.43 1.85 8.13
N TYR A 105 -37.22 2.74 7.14
CA TYR A 105 -36.09 2.64 6.20
C TYR A 105 -34.72 2.64 6.88
N THR A 106 -34.54 3.36 7.99
CA THR A 106 -33.26 3.37 8.70
C THR A 106 -32.94 2.03 9.37
N ASN A 107 -33.95 1.19 9.62
CA ASN A 107 -33.81 -0.08 10.33
C ASN A 107 -33.82 -1.30 9.40
N TYR A 108 -34.48 -1.21 8.24
CA TYR A 108 -34.71 -2.33 7.32
C TYR A 108 -33.99 -2.19 5.97
N VAL A 109 -33.02 -1.28 5.87
CA VAL A 109 -32.13 -1.18 4.72
C VAL A 109 -30.96 -2.13 4.88
N GLY A 110 -30.76 -2.98 3.87
CA GLY A 110 -29.62 -3.85 3.72
C GLY A 110 -28.88 -3.61 2.41
N LEU A 111 -27.69 -4.19 2.35
CA LEU A 111 -26.87 -4.23 1.14
C LEU A 111 -26.83 -5.66 0.61
N ARG A 112 -26.70 -5.81 -0.71
CA ARG A 112 -26.63 -7.11 -1.37
C ARG A 112 -25.61 -7.09 -2.50
N ASN A 113 -24.79 -8.14 -2.56
CA ASN A 113 -23.79 -8.36 -3.60
C ASN A 113 -22.85 -7.16 -3.76
N ILE A 114 -22.45 -6.54 -2.65
CA ILE A 114 -21.51 -5.42 -2.68
C ILE A 114 -20.14 -5.93 -3.05
N GLN A 115 -19.56 -5.37 -4.09
CA GLN A 115 -18.25 -5.75 -4.57
C GLN A 115 -17.52 -4.60 -5.26
N ILE A 116 -16.20 -4.66 -5.27
CA ILE A 116 -15.29 -3.83 -6.06
C ILE A 116 -14.85 -4.65 -7.27
N GLY A 117 -15.45 -4.36 -8.42
CA GLY A 117 -15.05 -4.90 -9.72
C GLY A 117 -13.95 -4.06 -10.36
N ASN A 118 -13.36 -4.56 -11.46
CA ASN A 118 -12.34 -3.84 -12.25
C ASN A 118 -11.21 -3.25 -11.38
N SER A 119 -10.77 -4.02 -10.38
CA SER A 119 -9.77 -3.58 -9.41
C SER A 119 -8.39 -3.52 -10.06
N GLU A 120 -7.74 -2.36 -9.97
CA GLU A 120 -6.38 -2.13 -10.45
C GLU A 120 -5.53 -1.41 -9.41
N SER A 121 -4.22 -1.64 -9.46
CA SER A 121 -3.26 -0.86 -8.69
C SER A 121 -2.16 -0.34 -9.60
N ALA A 122 -1.91 0.95 -9.50
CA ALA A 122 -0.92 1.64 -10.30
C ALA A 122 0.06 2.34 -9.39
N ILE A 123 1.35 2.10 -9.63
CA ILE A 123 2.41 2.78 -8.91
C ILE A 123 2.78 4.08 -9.64
N SER A 124 3.00 5.15 -8.87
CA SER A 124 3.56 6.40 -9.38
C SER A 124 5.05 6.25 -9.70
N SER A 125 5.64 7.27 -10.33
CA SER A 125 7.09 7.39 -10.39
C SER A 125 7.70 7.33 -8.99
N LEU A 126 8.77 6.55 -8.85
CA LEU A 126 9.53 6.42 -7.62
C LEU A 126 10.41 7.65 -7.41
N ARG A 127 10.58 8.05 -6.16
CA ARG A 127 11.38 9.21 -5.76
C ARG A 127 12.47 8.74 -4.81
N GLN A 128 13.70 9.19 -5.03
CA GLN A 128 14.79 8.99 -4.08
C GLN A 128 14.52 9.77 -2.79
N VAL A 129 14.89 9.19 -1.65
CA VAL A 129 14.75 9.83 -0.33
C VAL A 129 16.09 9.87 0.37
N GLY A 130 16.44 11.06 0.87
CA GLY A 130 17.70 11.30 1.56
C GLY A 130 18.92 11.17 0.64
N THR A 131 20.10 11.25 1.25
CA THR A 131 21.37 11.02 0.57
C THR A 131 21.72 9.53 0.54
N PRO A 132 22.45 9.04 -0.47
CA PRO A 132 22.92 7.67 -0.49
C PRO A 132 23.69 7.31 0.78
N VAL A 133 23.40 6.14 1.34
CA VAL A 133 24.11 5.57 2.48
C VAL A 133 25.30 4.79 1.97
N LEU A 134 26.47 5.09 2.54
CA LEU A 134 27.74 4.50 2.15
C LEU A 134 28.05 3.26 3.00
N LEU A 135 28.14 2.11 2.34
CA LEU A 135 28.46 0.84 2.98
C LEU A 135 29.90 0.46 2.64
N HIS A 136 30.83 0.64 3.58
CA HIS A 136 32.21 0.22 3.39
C HIS A 136 32.27 -1.27 3.05
N SER A 137 32.90 -1.58 1.92
CA SER A 137 32.99 -2.94 1.41
C SER A 137 34.37 -3.50 1.71
N GLY A 138 35.44 -2.81 1.32
CA GLY A 138 36.80 -3.20 1.70
C GLY A 138 37.86 -2.25 1.15
N THR A 139 39.12 -2.60 1.41
CA THR A 139 40.29 -1.82 0.99
C THR A 139 41.37 -2.73 0.42
N SER A 140 42.05 -2.27 -0.64
CA SER A 140 43.23 -2.89 -1.23
C SER A 140 44.40 -1.93 -1.17
N GLU A 141 45.58 -2.40 -0.75
CA GLU A 141 46.82 -1.63 -0.80
C GLU A 141 47.72 -2.10 -1.95
N LEU A 142 48.20 -1.16 -2.75
CA LEU A 142 49.09 -1.39 -3.88
C LEU A 142 50.41 -0.65 -3.64
N VAL A 143 51.47 -1.39 -3.33
CA VAL A 143 52.75 -0.81 -2.91
C VAL A 143 53.76 -0.86 -4.05
N ASN A 144 54.31 0.30 -4.41
CA ASN A 144 55.45 0.39 -5.32
C ASN A 144 56.73 0.71 -4.54
N LEU A 145 57.56 -0.31 -4.32
CA LEU A 145 58.85 -0.18 -3.64
C LEU A 145 59.98 0.33 -4.55
N ASP A 146 59.73 0.41 -5.86
CA ASP A 146 60.70 0.90 -6.84
C ASP A 146 61.08 2.35 -6.52
N SER A 147 62.37 2.65 -6.60
CA SER A 147 62.93 3.97 -6.27
C SER A 147 62.80 4.98 -7.41
N THR A 148 62.56 4.54 -8.64
CA THR A 148 62.68 5.40 -9.83
C THR A 148 61.50 5.30 -10.79
N ASN A 149 60.84 4.14 -10.90
CA ASN A 149 59.80 3.92 -11.92
C ASN A 149 58.39 3.84 -11.34
N THR A 150 57.45 4.55 -11.98
CA THR A 150 56.00 4.36 -11.77
C THR A 150 55.58 2.98 -12.23
N ARG A 151 54.73 2.29 -11.46
CA ARG A 151 54.19 0.97 -11.81
C ARG A 151 52.68 1.00 -11.90
N ASN A 152 52.12 0.35 -12.92
CA ASN A 152 50.69 0.10 -13.01
C ASN A 152 50.35 -1.14 -12.18
N LEU A 153 49.79 -0.94 -11.00
CA LEU A 153 49.39 -2.00 -10.08
C LEU A 153 47.88 -2.20 -10.16
N VAL A 154 47.44 -3.45 -10.01
CA VAL A 154 46.03 -3.84 -10.15
C VAL A 154 45.50 -4.27 -8.78
N SER A 155 44.41 -3.64 -8.32
CA SER A 155 43.72 -4.08 -7.11
C SER A 155 42.91 -5.34 -7.34
N ALA A 156 42.66 -6.10 -6.28
CA ALA A 156 41.69 -7.18 -6.33
C ALA A 156 40.28 -6.62 -6.59
N PRO A 157 39.41 -7.34 -7.31
CA PRO A 157 37.98 -7.02 -7.33
C PRO A 157 37.39 -7.18 -5.92
N PHE A 158 36.32 -6.46 -5.63
CA PHE A 158 35.66 -6.53 -4.33
C PHE A 158 34.18 -6.87 -4.48
N SER A 159 33.70 -7.85 -3.71
CA SER A 159 32.30 -8.30 -3.72
C SER A 159 31.65 -8.09 -2.35
N LYS A 160 30.41 -7.59 -2.35
CA LYS A 160 29.59 -7.44 -1.14
C LYS A 160 28.18 -7.94 -1.38
N ALA A 161 27.71 -8.85 -0.54
CA ALA A 161 26.31 -9.22 -0.50
C ALA A 161 25.49 -8.08 0.13
N PHE A 162 24.40 -7.70 -0.53
CA PHE A 162 23.46 -6.70 -0.03
C PHE A 162 22.02 -7.15 -0.27
N THR A 163 21.20 -7.06 0.77
CA THR A 163 19.77 -7.37 0.71
C THR A 163 18.98 -6.13 0.37
N SER A 164 18.51 -6.06 -0.87
CA SER A 164 17.53 -5.07 -1.29
C SER A 164 16.15 -5.46 -0.76
N SER A 165 15.35 -4.49 -0.35
CA SER A 165 14.02 -4.74 0.20
C SER A 165 13.00 -3.72 -0.28
N SER A 166 11.73 -4.12 -0.29
CA SER A 166 10.62 -3.21 -0.52
C SER A 166 9.43 -3.57 0.34
N THR A 167 8.74 -2.56 0.84
CA THR A 167 7.59 -2.68 1.73
C THR A 167 6.44 -1.84 1.21
N VAL A 168 5.26 -2.45 1.08
CA VAL A 168 4.01 -1.77 0.72
C VAL A 168 3.07 -1.75 1.92
N THR A 169 2.40 -0.63 2.15
CA THR A 169 1.40 -0.46 3.22
C THR A 169 0.17 0.26 2.68
N VAL A 170 -1.01 -0.34 2.80
CA VAL A 170 -2.27 0.31 2.42
C VAL A 170 -2.63 1.36 3.46
N THR A 171 -2.83 2.60 3.01
CA THR A 171 -3.24 3.72 3.88
C THR A 171 -4.74 3.99 3.77
N ASN A 172 -5.29 3.89 2.56
CA ASN A 172 -6.70 4.08 2.29
C ASN A 172 -7.21 2.85 1.53
N GLY A 173 -7.99 2.00 2.19
CA GLY A 173 -8.42 0.71 1.67
C GLY A 173 -9.92 0.49 1.73
N VAL A 174 -10.34 -0.75 1.52
CA VAL A 174 -11.74 -1.17 1.52
C VAL A 174 -11.85 -2.56 2.14
N ASN A 175 -12.66 -2.67 3.20
CA ASN A 175 -12.92 -3.91 3.92
C ASN A 175 -14.43 -4.18 3.97
N LEU A 176 -14.90 -4.98 3.02
CA LEU A 176 -16.31 -5.35 2.85
C LEU A 176 -16.56 -6.81 3.29
N GLY A 177 -15.71 -7.35 4.17
CA GLY A 177 -15.83 -8.74 4.64
C GLY A 177 -15.35 -9.81 3.66
N TYR A 178 -14.81 -9.42 2.50
CA TYR A 178 -14.18 -10.32 1.55
C TYR A 178 -12.82 -9.79 1.05
N LYS A 179 -11.99 -10.69 0.50
CA LYS A 179 -10.62 -10.37 0.08
C LYS A 179 -10.62 -9.65 -1.28
N ILE A 180 -10.05 -8.46 -1.32
CA ILE A 180 -9.73 -7.73 -2.55
C ILE A 180 -8.21 -7.59 -2.59
N GLY A 181 -7.60 -7.99 -3.71
CA GLY A 181 -6.18 -7.75 -3.89
C GLY A 181 -5.73 -7.76 -5.33
N THR A 182 -4.64 -7.04 -5.57
CA THR A 182 -4.06 -6.80 -6.88
C THR A 182 -2.55 -7.00 -6.82
N LYS A 183 -1.95 -7.30 -7.97
CA LYS A 183 -0.50 -7.42 -8.09
C LYS A 183 0.07 -6.16 -8.70
N VAL A 184 1.10 -5.59 -8.09
CA VAL A 184 1.89 -4.49 -8.66
C VAL A 184 3.34 -4.94 -8.83
N GLY A 185 3.95 -4.58 -9.95
CA GLY A 185 5.37 -4.79 -10.20
C GLY A 185 6.05 -3.45 -10.50
N PHE A 186 7.28 -3.29 -10.02
CA PHE A 186 8.09 -2.12 -10.34
C PHE A 186 9.57 -2.49 -10.40
N LYS A 187 10.31 -1.71 -11.18
CA LYS A 187 11.76 -1.83 -11.34
C LYS A 187 12.41 -0.56 -10.85
N ILE A 188 13.46 -0.71 -10.05
CA ILE A 188 14.33 0.38 -9.65
C ILE A 188 15.65 0.17 -10.40
N GLY A 189 15.90 1.06 -11.36
CA GLY A 189 17.18 1.19 -12.04
C GLY A 189 17.77 2.56 -11.74
N ASP A 190 19.08 2.70 -11.93
CA ASP A 190 19.74 3.99 -11.91
C ASP A 190 19.83 4.55 -13.34
N VAL A 191 19.51 5.83 -13.53
CA VAL A 191 19.58 6.49 -14.83
C VAL A 191 21.07 6.69 -15.16
N GLY A 192 21.65 5.72 -15.87
CA GLY A 192 23.07 5.72 -16.24
C GLY A 192 23.84 4.45 -15.85
N PHE A 193 23.23 3.51 -15.13
CA PHE A 193 23.85 2.24 -14.74
C PHE A 193 22.90 1.05 -14.98
N ASP A 194 23.41 -0.04 -15.57
CA ASP A 194 22.62 -1.22 -15.95
C ASP A 194 22.33 -2.18 -14.78
N VAL A 195 22.08 -1.62 -13.58
CA VAL A 195 21.76 -2.40 -12.38
C VAL A 195 20.28 -2.21 -12.07
N ASN A 196 19.47 -3.18 -12.49
CA ASN A 196 18.04 -3.20 -12.22
C ASN A 196 17.72 -4.10 -11.03
N THR A 197 16.84 -3.61 -10.14
CA THR A 197 16.26 -4.41 -9.06
C THR A 197 14.74 -4.39 -9.22
N GLU A 198 14.14 -5.57 -9.31
CA GLU A 198 12.71 -5.73 -9.56
C GLU A 198 12.00 -6.25 -8.32
N PHE A 199 10.81 -5.72 -8.05
CA PHE A 199 9.94 -6.18 -6.98
C PHE A 199 8.52 -6.39 -7.48
N SER A 200 7.81 -7.34 -6.88
CA SER A 200 6.39 -7.53 -7.15
C SER A 200 5.60 -7.85 -5.88
N HIS A 201 4.59 -7.03 -5.58
CA HIS A 201 3.76 -7.14 -4.39
C HIS A 201 2.34 -7.57 -4.73
N ASN A 202 1.78 -8.45 -3.90
CA ASN A 202 0.34 -8.70 -3.85
C ASN A 202 -0.26 -7.83 -2.74
N ILE A 203 -1.01 -6.80 -3.12
CA ILE A 203 -1.57 -5.82 -2.20
C ILE A 203 -2.96 -6.28 -1.77
N ASN A 204 -3.18 -6.43 -0.47
CA ASN A 204 -4.51 -6.69 0.09
C ASN A 204 -5.15 -5.37 0.50
N TRP A 205 -6.26 -4.98 -0.14
CA TRP A 205 -6.87 -3.67 0.04
C TRP A 205 -7.67 -3.56 1.34
N ALA A 206 -7.92 -4.67 2.03
CA ALA A 206 -8.75 -4.73 3.23
C ALA A 206 -7.99 -4.58 4.55
N THR A 207 -6.66 -4.44 4.50
CA THR A 207 -5.82 -4.36 5.70
C THR A 207 -4.64 -3.41 5.50
N ALA A 208 -4.25 -2.74 6.58
CA ALA A 208 -3.07 -1.89 6.64
C ALA A 208 -1.77 -2.67 6.89
N ASN A 209 -1.84 -4.02 6.95
CA ASN A 209 -0.66 -4.83 7.21
C ASN A 209 0.40 -4.60 6.12
N ALA A 210 1.59 -4.21 6.55
CA ALA A 210 2.72 -4.03 5.66
C ALA A 210 3.14 -5.37 5.05
N THR A 211 3.35 -5.41 3.74
CA THR A 211 3.89 -6.56 3.03
C THR A 211 5.29 -6.23 2.52
N SER A 212 6.27 -7.06 2.85
CA SER A 212 7.66 -6.84 2.46
C SER A 212 8.20 -7.96 1.58
N ASN A 213 8.99 -7.60 0.58
CA ASN A 213 9.79 -8.51 -0.23
C ASN A 213 11.26 -8.12 -0.13
N SER A 214 12.15 -9.10 -0.22
CA SER A 214 13.59 -8.88 -0.22
C SER A 214 14.29 -9.83 -1.17
N THR A 215 15.40 -9.36 -1.74
CA THR A 215 16.34 -10.17 -2.53
C THR A 215 17.74 -9.82 -2.09
N THR A 216 18.59 -10.84 -1.93
CA THR A 216 20.00 -10.64 -1.61
C THR A 216 20.79 -10.86 -2.88
N ASP A 217 21.56 -9.85 -3.27
CA ASP A 217 22.40 -9.90 -4.45
C ASP A 217 23.85 -9.63 -4.05
N THR A 218 24.79 -10.24 -4.76
CA THR A 218 26.22 -9.96 -4.61
C THR A 218 26.63 -8.90 -5.63
N TYR A 219 27.10 -7.76 -5.12
CA TYR A 219 27.58 -6.63 -5.91
C TYR A 219 29.10 -6.69 -5.99
N THR A 220 29.65 -6.83 -7.19
CA THR A 220 31.09 -6.95 -7.43
C THR A 220 31.63 -5.74 -8.16
N ALA A 221 32.50 -4.98 -7.50
CA ALA A 221 33.31 -3.94 -8.13
C ALA A 221 34.50 -4.59 -8.87
N PRO A 222 34.74 -4.24 -10.14
CA PRO A 222 35.90 -4.74 -10.87
C PRO A 222 37.23 -4.24 -10.27
N ALA A 223 38.28 -5.01 -10.54
CA ALA A 223 39.66 -4.63 -10.28
C ALA A 223 40.00 -3.27 -10.90
N GLN A 224 40.86 -2.50 -10.25
CA GLN A 224 41.24 -1.16 -10.67
C GLN A 224 42.74 -1.11 -10.97
N THR A 225 43.10 -0.65 -12.17
CA THR A 225 44.49 -0.42 -12.55
C THR A 225 44.90 0.99 -12.18
N ILE A 226 45.88 1.11 -11.27
CA ILE A 226 46.36 2.38 -10.72
C ILE A 226 47.84 2.56 -11.06
N ALA A 227 48.18 3.70 -11.64
CA ALA A 227 49.57 4.12 -11.79
C ALA A 227 50.10 4.63 -10.45
N VAL A 228 50.94 3.82 -9.78
CA VAL A 228 51.53 4.12 -8.47
C VAL A 228 52.95 4.65 -8.66
N PRO A 229 53.23 5.91 -8.29
CA PRO A 229 54.56 6.51 -8.39
C PRO A 229 55.64 5.71 -7.64
N PRO A 230 56.93 5.97 -7.89
CA PRO A 230 58.02 5.41 -7.10
C PRO A 230 57.84 5.70 -5.61
N ARG A 231 58.33 4.80 -4.75
CA ARG A 231 58.31 4.95 -3.28
C ARG A 231 56.96 5.39 -2.73
N SER A 232 55.87 4.85 -3.28
CA SER A 232 54.49 5.23 -2.90
C SER A 232 53.60 4.00 -2.76
N LYS A 233 52.50 4.13 -2.02
CA LYS A 233 51.42 3.14 -2.01
C LYS A 233 50.09 3.79 -2.36
N ALA A 234 49.25 3.08 -3.11
CA ALA A 234 47.86 3.44 -3.34
C ALA A 234 46.94 2.62 -2.42
N ILE A 235 46.07 3.31 -1.71
CA ILE A 235 45.01 2.75 -0.88
C ILE A 235 43.70 2.89 -1.68
N VAL A 236 43.17 1.77 -2.13
CA VAL A 236 41.94 1.69 -2.94
C VAL A 236 40.81 1.23 -2.04
N THR A 237 39.85 2.10 -1.76
CA THR A 237 38.72 1.83 -0.88
C THR A 237 37.44 1.68 -1.70
N TYR A 238 36.74 0.58 -1.49
CA TYR A 238 35.48 0.25 -2.15
C TYR A 238 34.32 0.47 -1.20
N THR A 239 33.33 1.25 -1.63
CA THR A 239 32.13 1.56 -0.86
C THR A 239 30.89 1.36 -1.72
N LEU A 240 30.01 0.44 -1.31
CA LEU A 240 28.73 0.24 -1.99
C LEU A 240 27.74 1.34 -1.55
N GLN A 241 27.09 1.99 -2.51
CA GLN A 241 26.02 2.95 -2.24
C GLN A 241 24.67 2.23 -2.11
N LYS A 242 23.95 2.52 -1.03
CA LYS A 242 22.54 2.16 -0.80
C LYS A 242 21.69 3.41 -0.97
N GLN A 243 20.55 3.29 -1.65
CA GLN A 243 19.59 4.38 -1.81
C GLN A 243 18.18 3.94 -1.41
N ALA A 244 17.50 4.80 -0.65
CA ALA A 244 16.10 4.64 -0.32
C ALA A 244 15.20 5.31 -1.37
N TYR A 245 14.06 4.68 -1.64
CA TYR A 245 13.04 5.15 -2.58
C TYR A 245 11.66 5.09 -1.94
N VAL A 246 10.81 6.04 -2.32
CA VAL A 246 9.38 6.04 -1.97
C VAL A 246 8.51 6.17 -3.21
N GLY A 247 7.33 5.58 -3.14
CA GLY A 247 6.32 5.65 -4.18
C GLY A 247 4.92 5.68 -3.60
N ASP A 248 4.00 6.27 -4.35
CA ASP A 248 2.58 6.23 -4.05
C ASP A 248 1.94 5.18 -4.96
N ILE A 249 1.05 4.35 -4.41
CA ILE A 249 0.29 3.37 -5.17
C ILE A 249 -1.18 3.77 -5.08
N GLU A 250 -1.80 3.98 -6.23
CA GLU A 250 -3.23 4.25 -6.35
C GLU A 250 -3.98 2.92 -6.47
N LEU A 251 -5.06 2.76 -5.69
CA LEU A 251 -5.95 1.60 -5.76
C LEU A 251 -7.26 2.07 -6.38
N LYS A 252 -7.68 1.50 -7.51
CA LYS A 252 -8.91 1.91 -8.21
C LYS A 252 -9.82 0.74 -8.52
N GLY A 253 -11.12 0.92 -8.33
CA GLY A 253 -12.09 -0.06 -8.78
C GLY A 253 -13.48 0.53 -8.93
N ASP A 254 -14.40 -0.29 -9.40
CA ASP A 254 -15.80 0.04 -9.55
C ASP A 254 -16.60 -0.63 -8.42
N LEU A 255 -17.14 0.16 -7.49
CA LEU A 255 -18.08 -0.32 -6.49
C LEU A 255 -19.42 -0.62 -7.18
N THR A 256 -19.87 -1.85 -7.01
CA THR A 256 -21.14 -2.35 -7.52
C THR A 256 -21.90 -3.08 -6.43
N GLY A 257 -23.17 -3.34 -6.71
CA GLY A 257 -24.08 -4.04 -5.82
C GLY A 257 -25.42 -3.31 -5.75
N SER A 258 -26.26 -3.80 -4.86
CA SER A 258 -27.62 -3.34 -4.71
C SER A 258 -27.92 -3.04 -3.25
N MET A 259 -28.88 -2.17 -3.05
CA MET A 259 -29.55 -2.04 -1.78
C MET A 259 -30.86 -2.79 -1.86
N ILE A 260 -31.22 -3.40 -0.74
CA ILE A 260 -32.51 -4.00 -0.50
C ILE A 260 -33.18 -3.27 0.67
N LEU A 261 -34.46 -3.01 0.51
CA LEU A 261 -35.34 -2.62 1.60
C LEU A 261 -36.19 -3.84 1.94
N PHE A 262 -36.12 -4.27 3.18
CA PHE A 262 -36.97 -5.33 3.68
C PHE A 262 -38.33 -4.82 4.14
N ASP A 263 -39.36 -5.65 4.02
CA ASP A 263 -40.71 -5.38 4.47
C ASP A 263 -40.75 -5.45 6.01
N PRO A 264 -40.96 -4.33 6.72
CA PRO A 264 -40.91 -4.29 8.18
C PRO A 264 -41.96 -5.19 8.85
N TYR A 265 -43.05 -5.52 8.16
CA TYR A 265 -44.12 -6.35 8.71
C TYR A 265 -43.85 -7.86 8.59
N ILE A 266 -43.00 -8.25 7.65
CA ILE A 266 -42.72 -9.67 7.32
C ILE A 266 -41.35 -10.10 7.84
N VAL A 267 -40.45 -9.15 8.14
CA VAL A 267 -39.11 -9.45 8.69
C VAL A 267 -39.16 -10.14 10.05
N SER A 268 -40.21 -9.94 10.84
CA SER A 268 -40.42 -10.62 12.12
C SER A 268 -40.96 -12.06 12.00
N ASP A 269 -41.43 -12.48 10.81
CA ASP A 269 -41.91 -13.83 10.58
C ASP A 269 -40.76 -14.78 10.21
N SER A 270 -40.38 -15.63 11.17
CA SER A 270 -39.32 -16.63 11.00
C SER A 270 -39.63 -17.69 9.93
N GLY A 271 -40.89 -17.88 9.55
CA GLY A 271 -41.31 -18.86 8.54
C GLY A 271 -41.23 -18.36 7.10
N THR A 272 -41.06 -17.05 6.88
CA THR A 272 -41.04 -16.48 5.54
C THR A 272 -39.63 -16.55 4.92
N PRO A 273 -39.48 -17.08 3.69
CA PRO A 273 -38.21 -17.03 2.96
C PRO A 273 -37.70 -15.60 2.75
N ASP A 274 -36.38 -15.39 2.84
CA ASP A 274 -35.79 -14.04 2.81
C ASP A 274 -36.09 -13.25 1.53
N GLU A 275 -36.21 -13.92 0.40
CA GLU A 275 -36.62 -13.31 -0.87
C GLU A 275 -38.03 -12.71 -0.84
N LYS A 276 -38.95 -13.27 -0.04
CA LYS A 276 -40.30 -12.74 0.14
C LYS A 276 -40.37 -11.59 1.14
N LYS A 277 -39.30 -11.40 1.94
CA LYS A 277 -39.14 -10.25 2.84
C LYS A 277 -38.64 -9.01 2.10
N ILE A 278 -38.19 -9.11 0.85
CA ILE A 278 -37.70 -7.95 0.10
C ILE A 278 -38.89 -7.15 -0.43
N LEU A 279 -39.04 -5.93 0.06
CA LEU A 279 -40.04 -4.99 -0.42
C LEU A 279 -39.57 -4.27 -1.68
N TYR A 280 -38.32 -3.83 -1.68
CA TYR A 280 -37.76 -3.04 -2.76
C TYR A 280 -36.27 -3.31 -2.96
N THR A 281 -35.80 -3.24 -4.20
CA THR A 281 -34.38 -3.36 -4.53
C THR A 281 -34.00 -2.42 -5.68
N ASN A 282 -32.82 -1.83 -5.61
CA ASN A 282 -32.23 -1.07 -6.72
C ASN A 282 -30.70 -1.11 -6.64
N THR A 283 -30.04 -0.79 -7.75
CA THR A 283 -28.59 -0.69 -7.78
C THR A 283 -28.13 0.44 -6.88
N LEU A 284 -26.98 0.23 -6.22
CA LEU A 284 -26.38 1.23 -5.34
C LEU A 284 -26.15 2.56 -6.08
N TYR A 285 -25.70 2.48 -7.33
CA TYR A 285 -25.51 3.65 -8.19
C TYR A 285 -26.79 4.49 -8.32
N ASN A 286 -27.92 3.87 -8.69
CA ASN A 286 -29.18 4.59 -8.91
C ASN A 286 -29.67 5.30 -7.66
N ILE A 287 -29.50 4.68 -6.50
CA ILE A 287 -29.93 5.27 -5.22
C ILE A 287 -29.09 6.49 -4.87
N ILE A 288 -27.77 6.35 -4.99
CA ILE A 288 -26.84 7.43 -4.63
C ILE A 288 -26.96 8.59 -5.62
N ASP A 289 -26.96 8.32 -6.93
CA ASP A 289 -27.06 9.36 -7.95
C ASP A 289 -28.36 10.17 -7.84
N LYS A 290 -29.50 9.50 -7.62
CA LYS A 290 -30.80 10.18 -7.57
C LYS A 290 -31.13 10.79 -6.20
N SER A 291 -30.56 10.28 -5.12
CA SER A 291 -30.73 10.90 -3.79
C SER A 291 -29.95 12.21 -3.66
N GLY A 292 -28.75 12.27 -4.26
CA GLY A 292 -27.82 13.39 -4.06
C GLY A 292 -27.07 13.33 -2.73
N VAL A 293 -27.02 12.16 -2.09
CA VAL A 293 -26.28 11.97 -0.83
C VAL A 293 -24.78 12.17 -1.03
N GLN A 294 -24.10 12.66 -0.01
CA GLN A 294 -22.65 12.68 0.01
C GLN A 294 -22.10 11.26 0.16
N LEU A 295 -21.16 10.91 -0.73
CA LEU A 295 -20.47 9.63 -0.67
C LEU A 295 -19.38 9.63 0.42
N PRO A 296 -19.10 8.45 1.04
CA PRO A 296 -17.94 8.27 1.90
C PRO A 296 -16.64 8.66 1.21
N ALA A 297 -15.62 9.00 2.00
CA ALA A 297 -14.29 9.29 1.48
C ALA A 297 -13.76 8.13 0.64
N GLY A 298 -13.10 8.45 -0.48
CA GLY A 298 -12.60 7.45 -1.42
C GLY A 298 -13.65 6.91 -2.41
N LEU A 299 -14.90 7.36 -2.34
CA LEU A 299 -15.93 7.05 -3.33
C LEU A 299 -16.33 8.29 -4.14
N SER A 300 -16.61 8.10 -5.43
CA SER A 300 -17.16 9.14 -6.31
C SER A 300 -18.13 8.57 -7.33
N LEU A 301 -19.04 9.41 -7.84
CA LEU A 301 -19.93 9.04 -8.94
C LEU A 301 -19.29 9.35 -10.29
N ASP A 302 -19.27 8.35 -11.15
CA ASP A 302 -19.02 8.49 -12.58
C ASP A 302 -20.37 8.36 -13.31
N ARG A 303 -20.99 9.51 -13.56
CA ARG A 303 -22.32 9.59 -14.18
C ARG A 303 -22.32 9.18 -15.64
N SER A 304 -21.22 9.44 -16.34
CA SER A 304 -21.07 9.10 -17.75
C SER A 304 -21.10 7.59 -17.98
N ASN A 305 -20.51 6.82 -17.05
CA ASN A 305 -20.46 5.36 -17.14
C ASN A 305 -21.41 4.64 -16.18
N GLN A 306 -22.26 5.38 -15.45
CA GLN A 306 -23.18 4.86 -14.44
C GLN A 306 -22.50 3.98 -13.37
N LYS A 307 -21.38 4.45 -12.83
CA LYS A 307 -20.55 3.71 -11.87
C LYS A 307 -20.27 4.49 -10.60
N ILE A 308 -20.02 3.78 -9.51
CA ILE A 308 -19.42 4.35 -8.31
C ILE A 308 -17.94 3.96 -8.33
N LYS A 309 -17.04 4.93 -8.37
CA LYS A 309 -15.60 4.71 -8.39
C LYS A 309 -15.07 4.65 -6.97
N PHE A 310 -14.25 3.65 -6.69
CA PHE A 310 -13.41 3.59 -5.50
C PHE A 310 -12.00 4.08 -5.82
N LYS A 311 -11.46 4.90 -4.93
CA LYS A 311 -10.09 5.42 -4.97
C LYS A 311 -9.46 5.27 -3.58
N GLY A 312 -8.61 4.26 -3.46
CA GLY A 312 -7.75 4.02 -2.31
C GLY A 312 -6.30 4.42 -2.58
N ALA A 313 -5.45 4.20 -1.58
CA ALA A 313 -4.05 4.55 -1.61
C ALA A 313 -3.21 3.57 -0.78
N ALA A 314 -1.99 3.32 -1.24
CA ALA A 314 -0.95 2.63 -0.52
C ALA A 314 0.39 3.36 -0.70
N LYS A 315 1.31 3.14 0.24
CA LYS A 315 2.66 3.69 0.23
C LYS A 315 3.66 2.57 -0.03
N LEU A 316 4.64 2.85 -0.88
CA LEU A 316 5.81 2.00 -1.09
C LEU A 316 7.03 2.65 -0.47
N GLN A 317 7.86 1.84 0.17
CA GLN A 317 9.23 2.17 0.52
C GLN A 317 10.14 1.06 -0.01
N ALA A 318 11.30 1.41 -0.56
CA ALA A 318 12.27 0.45 -1.04
C ALA A 318 13.70 0.90 -0.73
N ASP A 319 14.55 -0.06 -0.48
CA ASP A 319 15.97 0.10 -0.19
C ASP A 319 16.75 -0.79 -1.16
N VAL A 320 17.61 -0.18 -1.98
CA VAL A 320 18.37 -0.90 -3.01
C VAL A 320 19.85 -0.54 -2.98
N GLY A 321 20.69 -1.52 -3.33
CA GLY A 321 22.10 -1.28 -3.64
C GLY A 321 22.22 -0.77 -5.08
N GLN A 322 23.03 0.25 -5.30
CA GLN A 322 23.22 0.89 -6.60
C GLN A 322 24.62 0.62 -7.17
N LYS A 323 25.54 1.55 -6.92
CA LYS A 323 26.88 1.60 -7.52
C LYS A 323 27.98 1.55 -6.45
N TYR A 324 29.20 1.26 -6.89
CA TYR A 324 30.37 1.43 -6.05
C TYR A 324 30.98 2.81 -6.23
N LEU A 325 31.37 3.42 -5.10
CA LEU A 325 32.39 4.45 -5.07
C LEU A 325 33.73 3.80 -4.81
N VAL A 326 34.67 4.01 -5.72
CA VAL A 326 36.06 3.62 -5.58
C VAL A 326 36.87 4.87 -5.30
N GLU A 327 37.35 4.98 -4.08
CA GLU A 327 38.24 6.06 -3.64
C GLU A 327 39.68 5.57 -3.69
N VAL A 328 40.57 6.35 -4.30
CA VAL A 328 41.99 6.03 -4.40
C VAL A 328 42.80 7.14 -3.76
N LYS A 329 43.57 6.81 -2.72
CA LYS A 329 44.54 7.71 -2.09
C LYS A 329 45.95 7.20 -2.30
N ILE A 330 46.82 8.00 -2.91
CA ILE A 330 48.23 7.67 -3.09
C ILE A 330 49.02 8.43 -2.03
N VAL A 331 49.82 7.70 -1.25
CA VAL A 331 50.66 8.25 -0.18
C VAL A 331 52.12 7.86 -0.40
N SER A 332 53.04 8.75 -0.03
CA SER A 332 54.48 8.46 -0.05
C SER A 332 54.84 7.44 1.05
N LEU A 333 55.72 6.50 0.74
CA LEU A 333 56.27 5.57 1.74
C LEU A 333 57.27 6.27 2.67
N ASP A 334 57.92 7.33 2.18
CA ASP A 334 58.94 8.08 2.93
C ASP A 334 58.30 9.17 3.81
N ASN A 335 57.10 9.62 3.45
CA ASN A 335 56.26 10.48 4.30
C ASN A 335 54.78 10.07 4.18
N PRO A 336 54.28 9.18 5.06
CA PRO A 336 52.92 8.65 5.00
C PRO A 336 51.81 9.70 5.13
N ASN A 337 52.11 10.88 5.68
CA ASN A 337 51.15 11.99 5.80
C ASN A 337 51.05 12.81 4.50
N ASN A 338 51.93 12.58 3.53
CA ASN A 338 51.91 13.27 2.25
C ASN A 338 51.05 12.49 1.24
N ILE A 339 49.80 12.92 1.10
CA ILE A 339 48.90 12.44 0.04
C ILE A 339 49.30 13.11 -1.27
N THR A 340 49.85 12.34 -2.19
CA THR A 340 50.34 12.85 -3.49
C THR A 340 49.24 12.92 -4.53
N LYS A 341 48.17 12.12 -4.37
CA LYS A 341 46.99 12.14 -5.23
C LYS A 341 45.78 11.51 -4.55
N GLU A 342 44.61 12.11 -4.74
CA GLU A 342 43.33 11.57 -4.29
C GLU A 342 42.27 11.76 -5.36
N PHE A 343 41.48 10.73 -5.63
CA PHE A 343 40.32 10.83 -6.52
C PHE A 343 39.29 9.75 -6.20
N THR A 344 38.04 10.02 -6.56
CA THR A 344 36.93 9.07 -6.47
C THR A 344 36.37 8.79 -7.86
N ARG A 345 35.97 7.55 -8.13
CA ARG A 345 35.27 7.15 -9.36
C ARG A 345 34.05 6.33 -9.00
N GLU A 346 32.98 6.54 -9.77
CA GLU A 346 31.81 5.68 -9.74
C GLU A 346 32.04 4.47 -10.65
N VAL A 347 31.66 3.29 -10.18
CA VAL A 347 31.81 2.05 -10.94
C VAL A 347 30.53 1.25 -10.89
N THR A 348 30.07 0.82 -12.06
CA THR A 348 28.95 -0.12 -12.20
C THR A 348 29.35 -1.49 -11.65
N PRO A 349 28.68 -1.99 -10.60
CA PRO A 349 28.92 -3.34 -10.14
C PRO A 349 28.37 -4.38 -11.12
N ALA A 350 29.09 -5.50 -11.24
CA ALA A 350 28.45 -6.73 -11.68
C ALA A 350 27.53 -7.24 -10.56
N LYS A 351 26.29 -7.58 -10.91
CA LYS A 351 25.27 -8.08 -9.98
C LYS A 351 25.00 -9.56 -10.26
N SER A 352 25.08 -10.39 -9.23
CA SER A 352 24.69 -11.82 -9.29
C SER A 352 23.75 -12.18 -8.16
N HIS A 353 22.77 -13.03 -8.45
CA HIS A 353 21.82 -13.58 -7.48
C HIS A 353 22.45 -14.64 -6.58
#